data_AF-A0A834AKK2-F1
#
_entry.id   AF-A0A834AKK2-F1
#
_cell.length_a   1.000
_cell.length_b   1.000
_cell.length_c   1.000
_cell.angle_alpha   90.00
_cell.angle_beta   90.00
_cell.angle_gamma   90.00
#
_symmetry.space_group_name_H-M   'P 1'
#
loop_
_entity.id
_entity.type
_entity.pdbx_description
1 polymer ?
#
loop_
_entity_poly.entity_id
_entity_poly.type
_entity_poly.pdbx_seq_one_letter_code
_entity_poly.pdbx_strand_id
1 'polypeptide(L)'
;MAVNWAGGLHHAKKSEASGFCYVNDIVLAILELLKYHQRVLYIDIDIHHGDGVEEAFYTTDRVMTVSFHKYGEYFPGTGDLRDIGAGKGKYYAVNFPMRDGIDDESYGQIFKPIISKVMEMYQPSAVVLQCGADSLSGDRLGCFNLTVKGHAKCVEVVKTFNLPLLMLGGGGYTIRNVARCWTYETAVALDCEIPNELPYNDYFEYFGPDFKLHISPSNMTNQNTPEYMEKIKQRLFENLRMLPHAPGVQMQAIPEDAVHEDSGDEDGEDPDKRISIRASDKRIACDEEFSDSEDEGEGGRRNVADHKKGAKKARIEEDKKETEDKKADVKEEDKSKDNSGEKTDTKGAKSEQLSNP
;
A
#
# COMPACT_ATOMS: atom_id res chain seq x y z
N MET A 1 -2.42 -3.18 24.77
CA MET A 1 -1.69 -2.85 23.54
C MET A 1 -1.18 -4.14 22.93
N ALA A 2 -1.16 -4.24 21.61
CA ALA A 2 -0.46 -5.28 20.87
C ALA A 2 0.54 -4.61 19.92
N VAL A 3 1.64 -5.28 19.59
CA VAL A 3 2.74 -4.71 18.78
C VAL A 3 3.18 -5.75 17.76
N ASN A 4 3.23 -5.38 16.48
CA ASN A 4 3.78 -6.20 15.40
C ASN A 4 4.62 -5.35 14.43
N TRP A 5 5.93 -5.27 14.69
CA TRP A 5 6.89 -4.53 13.86
C TRP A 5 7.16 -5.17 12.47
N ALA A 6 6.66 -6.38 12.20
CA ALA A 6 6.72 -7.00 10.87
C ALA A 6 5.46 -6.72 10.01
N GLY A 7 4.42 -6.12 10.60
CA GLY A 7 3.25 -5.62 9.90
C GLY A 7 3.36 -4.12 9.58
N GLY A 8 2.29 -3.53 9.05
CA GLY A 8 2.24 -2.12 8.67
C GLY A 8 2.33 -1.86 7.16
N LEU A 9 2.02 -2.87 6.33
CA LEU A 9 2.24 -2.89 4.88
C LEU A 9 1.10 -2.15 4.13
N HIS A 10 0.99 -0.84 4.39
CA HIS A 10 -0.17 -0.01 4.06
C HIS A 10 -0.47 0.20 2.56
N HIS A 11 0.47 -0.05 1.65
CA HIS A 11 0.31 0.17 0.20
C HIS A 11 -0.34 -1.00 -0.55
N ALA A 12 -0.41 -2.19 0.04
CA ALA A 12 -0.97 -3.36 -0.64
C ALA A 12 -2.47 -3.14 -0.95
N LYS A 13 -2.87 -3.42 -2.19
CA LYS A 13 -4.25 -3.21 -2.68
C LYS A 13 -5.03 -4.51 -2.71
N LYS A 14 -6.34 -4.42 -3.00
CA LYS A 14 -7.23 -5.60 -3.03
C LYS A 14 -6.82 -6.67 -4.07
N SER A 15 -6.09 -6.31 -5.12
CA SER A 15 -5.75 -7.23 -6.21
C SER A 15 -4.40 -6.95 -6.88
N GLU A 16 -3.55 -6.13 -6.25
CA GLU A 16 -2.18 -5.85 -6.72
C GLU A 16 -1.25 -5.48 -5.56
N ALA A 17 0.03 -5.81 -5.71
CA ALA A 17 1.10 -5.40 -4.80
C ALA A 17 1.65 -4.02 -5.21
N SER A 18 1.96 -3.18 -4.23
CA SER A 18 2.42 -1.80 -4.45
C SER A 18 3.32 -1.35 -3.29
N GLY A 19 4.30 -0.47 -3.53
CA GLY A 19 5.13 0.10 -2.46
C GLY A 19 5.80 -0.93 -1.54
N PHE A 20 6.37 -2.00 -2.11
CA PHE A 20 6.93 -3.17 -1.41
C PHE A 20 5.93 -4.00 -0.56
N CYS A 21 4.64 -3.65 -0.58
CA CYS A 21 3.58 -4.30 0.17
C CYS A 21 2.80 -5.29 -0.71
N TYR A 22 2.62 -6.53 -0.24
CA TYR A 22 1.98 -7.62 -1.00
C TYR A 22 0.60 -8.01 -0.46
N VAL A 23 0.45 -8.02 0.87
CA VAL A 23 -0.80 -8.27 1.59
C VAL A 23 -0.98 -7.13 2.59
N ASN A 24 -2.17 -6.56 2.67
CA ASN A 24 -2.45 -5.44 3.57
C ASN A 24 -2.88 -5.97 4.95
N ASP A 25 -1.90 -6.25 5.80
CA ASP A 25 -2.11 -6.79 7.16
C ASP A 25 -2.96 -5.84 8.03
N ILE A 26 -2.81 -4.53 7.83
CA ILE A 26 -3.59 -3.48 8.50
C ILE A 26 -5.09 -3.63 8.18
N VAL A 27 -5.45 -3.78 6.90
CA VAL A 27 -6.86 -3.93 6.49
C VAL A 27 -7.47 -5.20 7.08
N LEU A 28 -6.72 -6.30 7.13
CA LEU A 28 -7.16 -7.55 7.77
C LEU A 28 -7.34 -7.37 9.29
N ALA A 29 -6.40 -6.72 9.98
CA ALA A 29 -6.49 -6.44 11.41
C ALA A 29 -7.65 -5.48 11.76
N ILE A 30 -7.93 -4.49 10.90
CA ILE A 30 -9.09 -3.60 11.08
C ILE A 30 -10.40 -4.35 10.85
N LEU A 31 -10.48 -5.25 9.85
CA LEU A 31 -11.66 -6.10 9.64
C LEU A 31 -11.94 -7.02 10.84
N GLU A 32 -10.89 -7.54 11.48
CA GLU A 32 -11.00 -8.32 12.72
C GLU A 32 -11.53 -7.45 13.88
N LEU A 33 -10.91 -6.27 14.11
CA LEU A 33 -11.39 -5.32 15.12
C LEU A 33 -12.85 -4.91 14.89
N LEU A 34 -13.29 -4.77 13.64
CA LEU A 34 -14.68 -4.44 13.28
C LEU A 34 -15.72 -5.49 13.65
N LYS A 35 -15.34 -6.69 14.12
CA LYS A 35 -16.29 -7.63 14.76
C LYS A 35 -16.80 -7.11 16.11
N TYR A 36 -15.91 -6.51 16.90
CA TYR A 36 -16.18 -6.06 18.28
C TYR A 36 -16.27 -4.54 18.42
N HIS A 37 -15.62 -3.80 17.54
CA HIS A 37 -15.50 -2.34 17.60
C HIS A 37 -16.39 -1.68 16.54
N GLN A 38 -17.39 -0.91 17.00
CA GLN A 38 -18.31 -0.19 16.11
C GLN A 38 -17.59 0.83 15.21
N ARG A 39 -16.52 1.45 15.74
CA ARG A 39 -15.66 2.43 15.06
C ARG A 39 -14.20 2.15 15.40
N VAL A 40 -13.36 2.01 14.37
CA VAL A 40 -11.91 1.82 14.49
C VAL A 40 -11.20 3.03 13.88
N LEU A 41 -10.24 3.61 14.60
CA LEU A 41 -9.40 4.69 14.07
C LEU A 41 -8.08 4.12 13.56
N TYR A 42 -7.74 4.42 12.31
CA TYR A 42 -6.41 4.19 11.75
C TYR A 42 -5.63 5.50 11.75
N ILE A 43 -4.40 5.46 12.28
CA ILE A 43 -3.44 6.57 12.26
C ILE A 43 -2.17 6.09 11.59
N ASP A 44 -1.65 6.90 10.66
CA ASP A 44 -0.50 6.61 9.84
C ASP A 44 0.52 7.76 9.93
N ILE A 45 1.75 7.44 10.35
CA ILE A 45 2.87 8.39 10.51
C ILE A 45 4.10 8.01 9.66
N ASP A 46 3.94 7.09 8.72
CA ASP A 46 4.86 6.87 7.60
C ASP A 46 5.06 8.15 6.78
N ILE A 47 6.18 8.29 6.07
CA ILE A 47 6.34 9.44 5.17
C ILE A 47 5.47 9.32 3.91
N HIS A 48 5.01 8.11 3.56
CA HIS A 48 4.13 7.86 2.42
C HIS A 48 2.65 7.87 2.82
N HIS A 49 1.76 8.23 1.89
CA HIS A 49 0.32 8.14 2.15
C HIS A 49 -0.12 6.67 2.23
N GLY A 50 -0.83 6.29 3.30
CA GLY A 50 -1.38 4.94 3.56
C GLY A 50 -2.54 4.54 2.65
N ASP A 51 -2.31 4.63 1.34
CA ASP A 51 -3.33 4.65 0.30
C ASP A 51 -4.11 3.34 0.14
N GLY A 52 -3.50 2.18 0.43
CA GLY A 52 -4.21 0.89 0.41
C GLY A 52 -5.20 0.72 1.57
N VAL A 53 -4.89 1.29 2.74
CA VAL A 53 -5.80 1.31 3.89
C VAL A 53 -6.93 2.32 3.68
N GLU A 54 -6.59 3.50 3.14
CA GLU A 54 -7.59 4.50 2.76
C GLU A 54 -8.55 3.97 1.68
N GLU A 55 -8.03 3.39 0.60
CA GLU A 55 -8.82 2.80 -0.49
C GLU A 55 -9.80 1.72 0.00
N ALA A 56 -9.33 0.82 0.87
CA ALA A 56 -10.13 -0.27 1.43
C ALA A 56 -11.33 0.22 2.26
N PHE A 57 -11.23 1.39 2.90
CA PHE A 57 -12.27 1.94 3.77
C PHE A 57 -12.91 3.24 3.28
N TYR A 58 -12.54 3.73 2.08
CA TYR A 58 -12.92 5.05 1.53
C TYR A 58 -14.43 5.34 1.46
N THR A 59 -15.27 4.31 1.60
CA THR A 59 -16.74 4.40 1.51
C THR A 59 -17.51 4.06 2.79
N THR A 60 -16.83 3.77 3.91
CA THR A 60 -17.46 3.42 5.20
C THR A 60 -17.28 4.49 6.28
N ASP A 61 -18.26 4.60 7.18
CA ASP A 61 -18.23 5.41 8.41
C ASP A 61 -17.65 4.64 9.62
N ARG A 62 -17.49 3.31 9.50
CA ARG A 62 -17.00 2.42 10.57
C ARG A 62 -15.48 2.40 10.77
N VAL A 63 -14.72 2.98 9.84
CA VAL A 63 -13.28 3.23 9.98
C VAL A 63 -13.04 4.70 9.66
N MET A 64 -12.10 5.33 10.37
CA MET A 64 -11.54 6.62 9.98
C MET A 64 -10.06 6.46 9.70
N THR A 65 -9.59 6.96 8.55
CA THR A 65 -8.15 6.99 8.20
C THR A 65 -7.59 8.40 8.41
N VAL A 66 -6.44 8.49 9.08
CA VAL A 66 -5.72 9.75 9.34
C VAL A 66 -4.25 9.56 9.01
N SER A 67 -3.77 10.20 7.94
CA SER A 67 -2.39 10.03 7.45
C SER A 67 -1.63 11.36 7.39
N PHE A 68 -0.36 11.33 7.81
CA PHE A 68 0.53 12.48 7.95
C PHE A 68 1.81 12.30 7.11
N HIS A 69 1.70 12.53 5.80
CA HIS A 69 2.69 12.11 4.81
C HIS A 69 3.26 13.29 3.97
N LYS A 70 4.35 13.04 3.23
CA LYS A 70 4.83 13.96 2.19
C LYS A 70 3.91 13.92 0.97
N TYR A 71 3.61 15.09 0.40
CA TYR A 71 2.77 15.21 -0.79
C TYR A 71 3.37 16.19 -1.82
N GLY A 72 3.11 15.92 -3.10
CA GLY A 72 3.70 16.61 -4.25
C GLY A 72 5.01 15.96 -4.71
N GLU A 73 5.00 15.47 -5.96
CA GLU A 73 6.11 14.76 -6.62
C GLU A 73 6.72 13.64 -5.76
N TYR A 74 5.85 12.85 -5.11
CA TYR A 74 6.22 11.78 -4.20
C TYR A 74 5.27 10.58 -4.32
N PHE A 75 5.72 9.39 -3.91
CA PHE A 75 4.92 8.17 -3.90
C PHE A 75 3.95 8.17 -2.70
N PRO A 76 2.72 7.60 -2.80
CA PRO A 76 2.08 7.02 -3.98
C PRO A 76 1.41 8.04 -4.92
N GLY A 77 1.35 9.32 -4.55
CA GLY A 77 0.76 10.40 -5.36
C GLY A 77 -0.72 10.71 -5.05
N THR A 78 -1.31 10.01 -4.09
CA THR A 78 -2.62 10.29 -3.48
C THR A 78 -2.44 10.98 -2.11
N GLY A 79 -3.53 11.36 -1.43
CA GLY A 79 -3.48 12.00 -0.10
C GLY A 79 -3.57 13.53 -0.16
N ASP A 80 -4.24 14.08 -1.17
CA ASP A 80 -4.51 15.51 -1.22
C ASP A 80 -5.39 15.94 -0.03
N LEU A 81 -5.30 17.20 0.38
CA LEU A 81 -6.22 17.81 1.35
C LEU A 81 -7.71 17.73 0.93
N ARG A 82 -7.97 17.45 -0.35
CA ARG A 82 -9.30 17.25 -0.96
C ARG A 82 -9.75 15.78 -0.95
N ASP A 83 -8.87 14.84 -0.65
CA ASP A 83 -9.17 13.42 -0.56
C ASP A 83 -9.77 13.14 0.83
N ILE A 84 -11.11 13.16 0.88
CA ILE A 84 -11.91 13.17 2.12
C ILE A 84 -12.93 12.02 2.19
N GLY A 85 -12.76 10.96 1.39
CA GLY A 85 -13.69 9.83 1.34
C GLY A 85 -14.94 10.09 0.50
N ALA A 86 -15.69 9.02 0.22
CA ALA A 86 -16.85 9.02 -0.66
C ALA A 86 -18.06 8.30 -0.05
N GLY A 87 -19.28 8.60 -0.54
CA GLY A 87 -20.50 7.96 -0.03
C GLY A 87 -20.69 8.21 1.48
N LYS A 88 -20.76 7.13 2.27
CA LYS A 88 -20.79 7.22 3.75
C LYS A 88 -19.45 7.60 4.37
N GLY A 89 -18.34 7.19 3.75
CA GLY A 89 -16.98 7.50 4.21
C GLY A 89 -16.54 8.94 3.96
N LYS A 90 -17.41 9.80 3.42
CA LYS A 90 -17.12 11.22 3.27
C LYS A 90 -16.96 11.90 4.64
N TYR A 91 -15.85 12.60 4.83
CA TYR A 91 -15.32 13.15 6.08
C TYR A 91 -14.73 12.11 7.06
N TYR A 92 -14.54 10.86 6.63
CA TYR A 92 -13.87 9.80 7.40
C TYR A 92 -12.47 9.44 6.86
N ALA A 93 -12.03 10.05 5.76
CA ALA A 93 -10.60 10.14 5.40
C ALA A 93 -10.06 11.55 5.74
N VAL A 94 -8.86 11.61 6.33
CA VAL A 94 -8.28 12.84 6.90
C VAL A 94 -6.78 12.91 6.56
N ASN A 95 -6.46 13.55 5.45
CA ASN A 95 -5.09 13.64 4.94
C ASN A 95 -4.41 14.96 5.29
N PHE A 96 -3.24 14.89 5.91
CA PHE A 96 -2.34 16.03 6.13
C PHE A 96 -1.15 15.95 5.16
N PRO A 97 -1.27 16.54 3.96
CA PRO A 97 -0.14 16.66 3.04
C PRO A 97 0.91 17.63 3.59
N MET A 98 2.18 17.20 3.62
CA MET A 98 3.34 17.96 4.10
C MET A 98 4.45 18.05 3.06
N ARG A 99 5.45 18.89 3.35
CA ARG A 99 6.66 19.13 2.57
C ARG A 99 7.91 18.66 3.32
N ASP A 100 9.03 18.67 2.62
CA ASP A 100 10.32 18.18 3.12
C ASP A 100 10.79 18.92 4.39
N GLY A 101 11.56 18.21 5.21
CA GLY A 101 12.31 18.77 6.33
C GLY A 101 11.49 19.08 7.59
N ILE A 102 10.26 18.58 7.75
CA ILE A 102 9.48 18.83 8.98
C ILE A 102 10.21 18.34 10.23
N ASP A 103 10.18 19.17 11.27
CA ASP A 103 10.83 18.96 12.58
C ASP A 103 9.84 18.50 13.67
N ASP A 104 10.38 18.00 14.78
CA ASP A 104 9.65 17.48 15.94
C ASP A 104 8.65 18.52 16.49
N GLU A 105 9.06 19.79 16.55
CA GLU A 105 8.23 20.89 17.04
C GLU A 105 7.03 21.17 16.13
N SER A 106 7.22 21.19 14.81
CA SER A 106 6.13 21.42 13.84
C SER A 106 5.17 20.24 13.79
N TYR A 107 5.70 19.01 13.80
CA TYR A 107 4.90 17.79 13.76
C TYR A 107 4.07 17.64 15.05
N GLY A 108 4.67 17.89 16.22
CA GLY A 108 3.95 17.88 17.50
C GLY A 108 2.83 18.93 17.59
N GLN A 109 3.02 20.10 16.96
CA GLN A 109 2.04 21.20 16.92
C GLN A 109 0.82 20.96 16.00
N ILE A 110 0.89 19.96 15.10
CA ILE A 110 -0.24 19.58 14.23
C ILE A 110 -0.83 18.21 14.61
N PHE A 111 0.00 17.22 14.93
CA PHE A 111 -0.45 15.87 15.24
C PHE A 111 -1.36 15.87 16.48
N LYS A 112 -0.90 16.43 17.60
CA LYS A 112 -1.66 16.39 18.87
C LYS A 112 -3.02 17.12 18.76
N PRO A 113 -3.15 18.34 18.20
CA PRO A 113 -4.47 18.96 18.04
C PRO A 113 -5.40 18.21 17.09
N ILE A 114 -4.88 17.64 16.01
CA ILE A 114 -5.71 16.91 15.02
C ILE A 114 -6.19 15.59 15.60
N ILE A 115 -5.31 14.76 16.17
CA ILE A 115 -5.72 13.51 16.83
C ILE A 115 -6.68 13.80 18.00
N SER A 116 -6.47 14.88 18.77
CA SER A 116 -7.43 15.27 19.81
C SER A 116 -8.82 15.60 19.24
N LYS A 117 -8.90 16.30 18.10
CA LYS A 117 -10.19 16.62 17.45
C LYS A 117 -10.83 15.42 16.76
N VAL A 118 -10.02 14.52 16.19
CA VAL A 118 -10.46 13.22 15.67
C VAL A 118 -11.09 12.40 16.79
N MET A 119 -10.44 12.26 17.94
CA MET A 119 -10.96 11.50 19.08
C MET A 119 -12.28 12.11 19.62
N GLU A 120 -12.38 13.44 19.70
CA GLU A 120 -13.59 14.16 20.12
C GLU A 120 -14.79 13.91 19.18
N MET A 121 -14.56 14.00 17.87
CA MET A 121 -15.62 13.91 16.85
C MET A 121 -15.98 12.47 16.49
N TYR A 122 -14.98 11.61 16.29
CA TYR A 122 -15.15 10.24 15.80
C TYR A 122 -15.39 9.23 16.92
N GLN A 123 -14.85 9.47 18.12
CA GLN A 123 -15.03 8.61 19.30
C GLN A 123 -14.81 7.12 18.98
N PRO A 124 -13.62 6.72 18.50
CA PRO A 124 -13.32 5.33 18.19
C PRO A 124 -13.32 4.46 19.45
N SER A 125 -13.51 3.14 19.29
CA SER A 125 -13.41 2.17 20.37
C SER A 125 -12.20 1.24 20.29
N ALA A 126 -11.43 1.32 19.21
CA ALA A 126 -10.08 0.77 19.06
C ALA A 126 -9.26 1.64 18.09
N VAL A 127 -7.93 1.56 18.19
CA VAL A 127 -6.96 2.30 17.38
C VAL A 127 -5.95 1.34 16.76
N VAL A 128 -5.63 1.53 15.49
CA VAL A 128 -4.45 0.97 14.84
C VAL A 128 -3.51 2.13 14.50
N LEU A 129 -2.26 2.03 14.92
CA LEU A 129 -1.20 3.00 14.63
C LEU A 129 -0.10 2.30 13.84
N GLN A 130 0.08 2.71 12.58
CA GLN A 130 1.24 2.35 11.77
C GLN A 130 2.38 3.31 12.14
N CYS A 131 3.60 2.80 12.36
CA CYS A 131 4.76 3.56 12.82
C CYS A 131 5.90 3.53 11.79
N GLY A 132 5.64 3.97 10.57
CA GLY A 132 6.61 4.05 9.47
C GLY A 132 7.80 4.95 9.79
N ALA A 133 8.96 4.32 9.98
CA ALA A 133 10.18 4.94 10.48
C ALA A 133 11.05 5.59 9.38
N ASP A 134 10.53 5.74 8.16
CA ASP A 134 11.15 6.53 7.09
C ASP A 134 10.80 8.03 7.16
N SER A 135 9.83 8.40 7.99
CA SER A 135 9.58 9.78 8.43
C SER A 135 10.70 10.36 9.32
N LEU A 136 11.71 9.55 9.67
CA LEU A 136 12.86 9.96 10.48
C LEU A 136 13.96 10.69 9.70
N SER A 137 14.64 11.58 10.41
CA SER A 137 15.87 12.27 9.98
C SER A 137 16.94 11.27 9.50
N GLY A 138 17.42 11.49 8.28
CA GLY A 138 18.49 10.68 7.68
C GLY A 138 18.06 9.28 7.25
N ASP A 139 16.78 9.08 6.92
CA ASP A 139 16.34 7.94 6.11
C ASP A 139 16.98 7.95 4.69
N ARG A 140 16.84 6.85 3.93
CA ARG A 140 17.38 6.70 2.57
C ARG A 140 16.40 7.08 1.46
N LEU A 141 15.10 7.01 1.71
CA LEU A 141 14.03 7.38 0.77
C LEU A 141 13.22 8.57 1.31
N GLY A 142 13.01 8.62 2.63
CA GLY A 142 12.34 9.71 3.29
C GLY A 142 13.16 11.01 3.34
N CYS A 143 12.46 12.14 3.38
CA CYS A 143 13.04 13.49 3.45
C CYS A 143 12.32 14.39 4.48
N PHE A 144 11.91 13.81 5.61
CA PHE A 144 11.55 14.52 6.84
C PHE A 144 12.77 14.65 7.77
N ASN A 145 12.62 15.37 8.88
CA ASN A 145 13.71 15.67 9.81
C ASN A 145 13.41 15.26 11.26
N LEU A 146 12.46 14.35 11.47
CA LEU A 146 12.02 13.92 12.81
C LEU A 146 13.10 13.13 13.55
N THR A 147 13.16 13.28 14.87
CA THR A 147 13.93 12.39 15.74
C THR A 147 13.08 11.21 16.22
N VAL A 148 13.76 10.19 16.75
CA VAL A 148 13.11 9.09 17.50
C VAL A 148 12.22 9.61 18.65
N LYS A 149 12.49 10.80 19.20
CA LYS A 149 11.64 11.41 20.23
C LYS A 149 10.40 12.09 19.65
N GLY A 150 10.52 12.83 18.55
CA GLY A 150 9.38 13.42 17.85
C GLY A 150 8.41 12.36 17.33
N HIS A 151 8.95 11.30 16.72
CA HIS A 151 8.18 10.16 16.24
C HIS A 151 7.42 9.45 17.37
N ALA A 152 8.14 9.00 18.41
CA ALA A 152 7.54 8.33 19.56
C ALA A 152 6.56 9.23 20.35
N LYS A 153 6.61 10.56 20.19
CA LYS A 153 5.62 11.48 20.75
C LYS A 153 4.22 11.25 20.19
N CYS A 154 4.12 10.70 18.98
CA CYS A 154 2.86 10.29 18.38
C CYS A 154 2.27 9.09 19.14
N VAL A 155 3.09 8.08 19.42
CA VAL A 155 2.72 6.92 20.26
C VAL A 155 2.29 7.37 21.66
N GLU A 156 3.06 8.25 22.32
CA GLU A 156 2.68 8.83 23.61
C GLU A 156 1.29 9.48 23.56
N VAL A 157 1.04 10.34 22.57
CA VAL A 157 -0.23 11.07 22.42
C VAL A 157 -1.39 10.09 22.22
N VAL A 158 -1.24 9.10 21.34
CA VAL A 158 -2.27 8.08 21.10
C VAL A 158 -2.54 7.23 22.36
N LYS A 159 -1.48 6.87 23.10
CA LYS A 159 -1.59 6.14 24.38
C LYS A 159 -2.43 6.89 25.42
N THR A 160 -2.37 8.23 25.47
CA THR A 160 -3.15 9.02 26.45
C THR A 160 -4.68 8.85 26.37
N PHE A 161 -5.21 8.35 25.25
CA PHE A 161 -6.65 8.12 25.08
C PHE A 161 -7.15 6.81 25.70
N ASN A 162 -6.25 5.94 26.19
CA ASN A 162 -6.56 4.71 26.94
C ASN A 162 -7.48 3.70 26.19
N LEU A 163 -7.42 3.68 24.86
CA LEU A 163 -8.15 2.74 24.01
C LEU A 163 -7.35 1.45 23.75
N PRO A 164 -8.01 0.35 23.36
CA PRO A 164 -7.36 -0.78 22.69
C PRO A 164 -6.54 -0.27 21.50
N LEU A 165 -5.24 -0.53 21.52
CA LEU A 165 -4.27 -0.02 20.56
C LEU A 165 -3.41 -1.16 20.02
N LEU A 166 -3.40 -1.29 18.69
CA LEU A 166 -2.45 -2.09 17.91
C LEU A 166 -1.40 -1.16 17.31
N MET A 167 -0.12 -1.43 17.57
CA MET A 167 1.02 -0.74 16.96
C MET A 167 1.66 -1.65 15.91
N LEU A 168 1.96 -1.10 14.75
CA LEU A 168 2.54 -1.82 13.60
C LEU A 168 3.83 -1.14 13.14
N GLY A 169 4.64 -1.85 12.34
CA GLY A 169 5.79 -1.27 11.65
C GLY A 169 5.35 -0.36 10.49
N GLY A 170 6.09 -0.42 9.38
CA GLY A 170 5.88 0.41 8.20
C GLY A 170 7.14 0.52 7.35
N GLY A 171 7.29 1.63 6.63
CA GLY A 171 8.53 2.00 5.96
C GLY A 171 9.70 2.23 6.94
N GLY A 172 10.91 2.36 6.38
CA GLY A 172 12.12 2.59 7.17
C GLY A 172 13.36 1.96 6.52
N TYR A 173 14.25 2.78 5.97
CA TYR A 173 15.30 2.33 5.06
C TYR A 173 16.73 2.62 5.59
N THR A 174 16.89 3.56 6.53
CA THR A 174 18.08 3.63 7.41
C THR A 174 17.88 2.69 8.62
N ILE A 175 18.10 1.39 8.40
CA ILE A 175 17.75 0.30 9.34
C ILE A 175 18.21 0.48 10.80
N ARG A 176 19.38 1.11 11.04
CA ARG A 176 19.85 1.42 12.41
C ARG A 176 18.93 2.42 13.14
N ASN A 177 18.29 3.34 12.42
CA ASN A 177 17.35 4.32 12.97
C ASN A 177 15.96 3.68 13.17
N VAL A 178 15.57 2.76 12.29
CA VAL A 178 14.35 1.93 12.46
C VAL A 178 14.43 1.11 13.76
N ALA A 179 15.54 0.37 13.95
CA ALA A 179 15.79 -0.39 15.16
C ALA A 179 15.79 0.50 16.43
N ARG A 180 16.40 1.68 16.37
CA ARG A 180 16.35 2.68 17.46
C ARG A 180 14.92 3.14 17.76
N CYS A 181 14.12 3.40 16.71
CA CYS A 181 12.77 3.93 16.83
C CYS A 181 11.81 2.93 17.47
N TRP A 182 11.61 1.77 16.84
CA TRP A 182 10.68 0.75 17.32
C TRP A 182 11.09 0.18 18.69
N THR A 183 12.40 0.18 19.04
CA THR A 183 12.87 -0.11 20.40
C THR A 183 12.38 0.92 21.41
N TYR A 184 12.54 2.21 21.13
CA TYR A 184 12.09 3.29 22.01
C TYR A 184 10.56 3.38 22.09
N GLU A 185 9.85 3.12 20.98
CA GLU A 185 8.38 3.07 20.96
C GLU A 185 7.83 1.86 21.72
N THR A 186 8.54 0.73 21.73
CA THR A 186 8.22 -0.40 22.62
C THR A 186 8.36 0.01 24.09
N ALA A 187 9.40 0.79 24.45
CA ALA A 187 9.55 1.32 25.80
C ALA A 187 8.44 2.33 26.17
N VAL A 188 8.07 3.22 25.24
CA VAL A 188 6.91 4.13 25.38
C VAL A 188 5.61 3.36 25.55
N ALA A 189 5.38 2.25 24.83
CA ALA A 189 4.20 1.40 25.03
C ALA A 189 4.20 0.78 26.45
N LEU A 190 5.35 0.31 26.93
CA LEU A 190 5.54 -0.28 28.26
C LEU A 190 5.56 0.73 29.42
N ASP A 191 5.55 2.03 29.16
CA ASP A 191 5.65 3.11 30.16
C ASP A 191 7.00 3.13 30.92
N CYS A 192 8.09 2.70 30.26
CA CYS A 192 9.42 2.69 30.84
C CYS A 192 10.40 3.61 30.09
N GLU A 193 11.29 4.26 30.84
CA GLU A 193 12.45 4.96 30.30
C GLU A 193 13.61 3.98 30.13
N ILE A 194 14.32 4.10 29.01
CA ILE A 194 15.52 3.29 28.70
C ILE A 194 16.72 4.20 28.46
N PRO A 195 17.94 3.80 28.85
CA PRO A 195 19.12 4.66 28.73
C PRO A 195 19.42 4.98 27.27
N ASN A 196 19.95 6.18 27.03
CA ASN A 196 20.43 6.57 25.70
C ASN A 196 21.74 5.84 25.30
N GLU A 197 22.35 5.08 26.20
CA GLU A 197 23.48 4.19 25.93
C GLU A 197 22.93 2.84 25.43
N LEU A 198 23.31 2.40 24.23
CA LEU A 198 22.82 1.12 23.72
C LEU A 198 23.43 -0.06 24.51
N PRO A 199 22.64 -1.09 24.85
CA PRO A 199 23.19 -2.34 25.38
C PRO A 199 23.95 -3.09 24.29
N TYR A 200 24.95 -3.87 24.69
CA TYR A 200 25.61 -4.79 23.76
C TYR A 200 24.61 -5.81 23.20
N ASN A 201 24.72 -6.08 21.90
CA ASN A 201 23.85 -6.95 21.12
C ASN A 201 24.59 -7.43 19.86
N ASP A 202 24.06 -8.45 19.19
CA ASP A 202 24.70 -9.11 18.03
C ASP A 202 24.95 -8.19 16.82
N TYR A 203 24.38 -6.99 16.81
CA TYR A 203 24.51 -5.97 15.76
C TYR A 203 25.08 -4.64 16.28
N PHE A 204 25.74 -4.63 17.44
CA PHE A 204 26.17 -3.41 18.13
C PHE A 204 27.00 -2.45 17.24
N GLU A 205 27.83 -3.00 16.36
CA GLU A 205 28.68 -2.26 15.40
C GLU A 205 27.87 -1.43 14.39
N TYR A 206 26.61 -1.79 14.10
CA TYR A 206 25.73 -1.05 13.17
C TYR A 206 25.31 0.33 13.69
N PHE A 207 25.49 0.58 14.99
CA PHE A 207 25.14 1.82 15.67
C PHE A 207 26.35 2.75 15.92
N GLY A 208 27.51 2.42 15.36
CA GLY A 208 28.67 3.32 15.35
C GLY A 208 28.45 4.60 14.53
N PRO A 209 29.16 5.69 14.82
CA PRO A 209 30.25 5.79 15.79
C PRO A 209 29.80 6.15 17.22
N ASP A 210 28.51 6.46 17.42
CA ASP A 210 28.00 7.07 18.64
C ASP A 210 27.48 6.05 19.67
N PHE A 211 26.96 4.90 19.21
CA PHE A 211 26.36 3.84 20.02
C PHE A 211 25.21 4.30 20.93
N LYS A 212 24.49 5.36 20.55
CA LYS A 212 23.34 5.91 21.29
C LYS A 212 22.01 5.49 20.69
N LEU A 213 20.95 5.58 21.49
CA LEU A 213 19.58 5.28 21.07
C LEU A 213 18.96 6.42 20.25
N HIS A 214 19.08 7.67 20.74
CA HIS A 214 18.44 8.82 20.10
C HIS A 214 19.31 9.40 18.97
N ILE A 215 18.65 9.78 17.88
CA ILE A 215 19.25 10.54 16.77
C ILE A 215 18.99 12.04 16.94
N SER A 216 19.90 12.86 16.41
CA SER A 216 19.70 14.32 16.27
C SER A 216 19.06 14.64 14.91
N PRO A 217 18.32 15.76 14.78
CA PRO A 217 17.85 16.25 13.48
C PRO A 217 19.04 16.72 12.64
N SER A 218 18.88 16.68 11.32
CA SER A 218 19.82 17.25 10.36
C SER A 218 19.65 18.77 10.21
N ASN A 219 20.57 19.42 9.50
CA ASN A 219 20.46 20.84 9.13
C ASN A 219 19.59 21.08 7.87
N MET A 220 18.69 20.15 7.54
CA MET A 220 17.71 20.31 6.45
C MET A 220 16.74 21.46 6.77
N THR A 221 16.45 22.28 5.76
CA THR A 221 15.46 23.37 5.87
C THR A 221 14.04 22.80 5.91
N ASN A 222 13.31 23.04 6.99
CA ASN A 222 11.87 22.76 7.05
C ASN A 222 11.11 23.65 6.07
N GLN A 223 10.46 23.04 5.07
CA GLN A 223 9.68 23.76 4.04
C GLN A 223 8.22 24.04 4.46
N ASN A 224 7.83 23.61 5.66
CA ASN A 224 6.47 23.70 6.19
C ASN A 224 6.34 24.96 7.06
N THR A 225 6.06 26.11 6.43
CA THR A 225 5.91 27.36 7.19
C THR A 225 4.72 27.30 8.16
N PRO A 226 4.74 28.01 9.30
CA PRO A 226 3.63 27.98 10.26
C PRO A 226 2.28 28.34 9.64
N GLU A 227 2.26 29.27 8.69
CA GLU A 227 1.05 29.70 7.98
C GLU A 227 0.51 28.62 7.04
N TYR A 228 1.39 27.80 6.45
CA TYR A 228 0.98 26.62 5.69
C TYR A 228 0.35 25.58 6.63
N MET A 229 1.04 25.24 7.73
CA MET A 229 0.58 24.21 8.67
C MET A 229 -0.75 24.59 9.36
N GLU A 230 -0.91 25.85 9.77
CA GLU A 230 -2.19 26.36 10.28
C GLU A 230 -3.31 26.32 9.22
N LYS A 231 -3.01 26.64 7.96
CA LYS A 231 -4.00 26.64 6.87
C LYS A 231 -4.47 25.22 6.49
N ILE A 232 -3.58 24.22 6.55
CA ILE A 232 -3.96 22.81 6.40
C ILE A 232 -4.81 22.38 7.62
N LYS A 233 -4.32 22.60 8.84
CA LYS A 233 -4.99 22.24 10.10
C LYS A 233 -6.40 22.84 10.21
N GLN A 234 -6.58 24.12 9.86
CA GLN A 234 -7.89 24.79 9.90
C GLN A 234 -8.92 24.14 8.98
N ARG A 235 -8.52 23.75 7.75
CA ARG A 235 -9.38 23.03 6.80
C ARG A 235 -9.72 21.61 7.26
N LEU A 236 -8.77 20.91 7.88
CA LEU A 236 -9.05 19.61 8.49
C LEU A 236 -10.00 19.76 9.70
N PHE A 237 -9.88 20.83 10.49
CA PHE A 237 -10.85 21.15 11.54
C PHE A 237 -12.24 21.52 10.98
N GLU A 238 -12.33 22.12 9.79
CA GLU A 238 -13.60 22.34 9.08
C GLU A 238 -14.22 21.03 8.61
N ASN A 239 -13.45 20.14 8.00
CA ASN A 239 -13.89 18.80 7.61
C ASN A 239 -14.38 17.98 8.82
N LEU A 240 -13.60 17.95 9.91
CA LEU A 240 -13.96 17.23 11.14
C LEU A 240 -15.22 17.78 11.82
N ARG A 241 -15.56 19.06 11.65
CA ARG A 241 -16.85 19.62 12.15
C ARG A 241 -18.07 19.14 11.36
N MET A 242 -17.89 18.58 10.17
CA MET A 242 -18.99 18.03 9.36
C MET A 242 -19.45 16.65 9.85
N LEU A 243 -18.66 15.99 10.71
CA LEU A 243 -19.04 14.73 11.33
C LEU A 243 -20.25 14.91 12.25
N PRO A 244 -21.30 14.08 12.14
CA PRO A 244 -22.37 14.06 13.13
C PRO A 244 -21.80 13.68 14.49
N HIS A 245 -22.16 14.42 15.54
CA HIS A 245 -21.71 14.11 16.89
C HIS A 245 -22.44 12.85 17.37
N ALA A 246 -21.75 11.70 17.34
CA ALA A 246 -22.28 10.36 17.67
C ALA A 246 -23.56 9.94 16.90
N PRO A 247 -23.45 9.57 15.60
CA PRO A 247 -24.58 8.96 14.89
C PRO A 247 -24.90 7.58 15.45
N GLY A 248 -26.19 7.26 15.57
CA GLY A 248 -26.64 5.90 15.88
C GLY A 248 -26.44 4.99 14.67
N VAL A 249 -25.50 4.04 14.76
CA VAL A 249 -25.22 3.07 13.69
C VAL A 249 -26.01 1.79 13.92
N GLN A 250 -26.50 1.19 12.84
CA GLN A 250 -27.29 -0.03 12.85
C GLN A 250 -26.39 -1.25 13.14
N MET A 251 -26.75 -2.03 14.17
CA MET A 251 -26.07 -3.29 14.51
C MET A 251 -26.00 -4.22 13.29
N GLN A 252 -24.80 -4.64 12.93
CA GLN A 252 -24.57 -5.71 11.95
C GLN A 252 -24.37 -7.03 12.70
N ALA A 253 -24.73 -8.15 12.08
CA ALA A 253 -24.33 -9.46 12.59
C ALA A 253 -22.79 -9.58 12.51
N ILE A 254 -22.18 -10.13 13.55
CA ILE A 254 -20.75 -10.42 13.57
C ILE A 254 -20.50 -11.57 12.59
N PRO A 255 -19.61 -11.43 11.58
CA PRO A 255 -19.20 -12.55 10.74
C PRO A 255 -18.49 -13.61 11.57
N GLU A 256 -18.72 -14.90 11.27
CA GLU A 256 -17.99 -16.00 11.89
C GLU A 256 -16.49 -15.90 11.60
N ASP A 257 -15.68 -16.46 12.49
CA ASP A 257 -14.22 -16.39 12.41
C ASP A 257 -13.69 -17.20 11.22
N ALA A 258 -12.72 -16.62 10.49
CA ALA A 258 -12.17 -17.24 9.29
C ALA A 258 -11.36 -18.52 9.57
N VAL A 259 -10.98 -18.73 10.83
CA VAL A 259 -10.38 -19.96 11.36
C VAL A 259 -11.33 -20.47 12.44
N HIS A 260 -11.97 -21.61 12.21
CA HIS A 260 -12.70 -22.31 13.27
C HIS A 260 -11.69 -23.09 14.11
N GLU A 261 -11.80 -23.08 15.44
CA GLU A 261 -10.96 -23.95 16.30
C GLU A 261 -11.17 -25.46 16.01
N ASP A 262 -12.30 -25.83 15.39
CA ASP A 262 -12.61 -27.16 14.87
C ASP A 262 -11.91 -27.51 13.53
N SER A 263 -11.13 -26.61 12.92
CA SER A 263 -10.15 -27.02 11.89
C SER A 263 -8.90 -27.57 12.57
N GLY A 264 -9.04 -28.77 13.16
CA GLY A 264 -7.96 -29.44 13.87
C GLY A 264 -6.76 -29.72 12.96
N ASP A 265 -5.57 -29.74 13.57
CA ASP A 265 -4.31 -30.04 12.89
C ASP A 265 -4.37 -31.44 12.25
N GLU A 266 -4.57 -31.54 10.94
CA GLU A 266 -4.53 -32.84 10.23
C GLU A 266 -3.13 -33.49 10.34
N ASP A 267 -2.08 -32.68 10.54
CA ASP A 267 -0.70 -33.11 10.88
C ASP A 267 -0.61 -33.82 12.26
N GLY A 268 -1.63 -33.68 13.11
CA GLY A 268 -1.77 -34.37 14.39
C GLY A 268 -2.64 -35.63 14.33
N GLU A 269 -3.29 -35.92 13.19
CA GLU A 269 -4.06 -37.15 13.02
C GLU A 269 -3.15 -38.36 12.75
N ASP A 270 -3.66 -39.53 13.13
CA ASP A 270 -2.96 -40.81 13.03
C ASP A 270 -3.10 -41.37 11.60
N PRO A 271 -2.00 -41.61 10.86
CA PRO A 271 -2.06 -41.94 9.43
C PRO A 271 -2.72 -43.30 9.14
N ASP A 272 -2.83 -44.20 10.12
CA ASP A 272 -3.58 -45.46 9.97
C ASP A 272 -5.11 -45.27 10.14
N LYS A 273 -5.59 -44.08 10.54
CA LYS A 273 -7.03 -43.79 10.67
C LYS A 273 -7.63 -43.38 9.34
N ARG A 274 -8.74 -44.03 8.99
CA ARG A 274 -9.53 -43.72 7.80
C ARG A 274 -10.27 -42.38 7.96
N ILE A 275 -9.75 -41.35 7.31
CA ILE A 275 -10.41 -40.06 7.06
C ILE A 275 -11.86 -40.28 6.59
N SER A 276 -12.80 -39.51 7.13
CA SER A 276 -14.22 -39.65 6.77
C SER A 276 -14.50 -39.15 5.35
N ILE A 277 -15.49 -39.73 4.66
CA ILE A 277 -15.89 -39.31 3.30
C ILE A 277 -16.23 -37.80 3.27
N ARG A 278 -16.87 -37.28 4.32
CA ARG A 278 -17.21 -35.85 4.43
C ARG A 278 -15.98 -34.94 4.58
N ALA A 279 -14.85 -35.47 5.04
CA ALA A 279 -13.58 -34.74 5.10
C ALA A 279 -12.81 -34.85 3.76
N SER A 280 -12.80 -36.02 3.10
CA SER A 280 -12.23 -36.13 1.75
C SER A 280 -12.98 -35.24 0.74
N ASP A 281 -14.31 -35.20 0.81
CA ASP A 281 -15.15 -34.38 -0.07
C ASP A 281 -15.00 -32.86 0.18
N LYS A 282 -14.32 -32.46 1.28
CA LYS A 282 -13.98 -31.07 1.60
C LYS A 282 -12.61 -30.65 1.02
N ARG A 283 -11.77 -31.60 0.58
CA ARG A 283 -10.46 -31.33 -0.03
C ARG A 283 -10.64 -30.91 -1.49
N ILE A 284 -10.62 -29.60 -1.73
CA ILE A 284 -10.56 -29.03 -3.09
C ILE A 284 -9.09 -28.94 -3.49
N ALA A 285 -8.59 -29.96 -4.19
CA ALA A 285 -7.29 -29.87 -4.85
C ALA A 285 -7.39 -28.92 -6.05
N CYS A 286 -6.38 -28.07 -6.24
CA CYS A 286 -6.28 -27.23 -7.43
C CYS A 286 -5.49 -27.99 -8.52
N ASP A 287 -6.10 -28.21 -9.70
CA ASP A 287 -5.47 -28.97 -10.81
C ASP A 287 -4.18 -28.31 -11.36
N GLU A 288 -3.87 -27.06 -10.96
CA GLU A 288 -2.64 -26.33 -11.34
C GLU A 288 -1.56 -26.29 -10.23
N GLU A 289 -1.79 -26.90 -9.06
CA GLU A 289 -0.77 -26.98 -7.99
C GLU A 289 0.26 -28.09 -8.26
N PHE A 290 1.37 -27.71 -8.89
CA PHE A 290 2.57 -28.54 -9.03
C PHE A 290 3.31 -28.69 -7.69
N SER A 291 2.83 -29.58 -6.83
CA SER A 291 3.57 -30.01 -5.63
C SER A 291 4.64 -31.04 -6.00
N ASP A 292 5.92 -30.72 -5.84
CA ASP A 292 7.05 -31.66 -5.97
C ASP A 292 7.19 -32.58 -4.71
N SER A 293 6.08 -32.92 -4.05
CA SER A 293 6.03 -33.64 -2.77
C SER A 293 6.05 -35.17 -2.91
N GLU A 294 7.26 -35.71 -3.10
CA GLU A 294 7.78 -37.03 -2.65
C GLU A 294 7.03 -38.36 -2.95
N ASP A 295 5.76 -38.39 -3.39
CA ASP A 295 4.99 -39.62 -3.68
C ASP A 295 5.19 -40.14 -5.13
N GLU A 296 6.26 -39.76 -5.83
CA GLU A 296 6.62 -40.35 -7.13
C GLU A 296 7.32 -41.72 -6.95
N GLY A 297 6.51 -42.77 -6.73
CA GLY A 297 6.94 -44.16 -6.91
C GLY A 297 7.52 -44.42 -8.31
N GLU A 298 8.38 -45.45 -8.44
CA GLU A 298 9.32 -45.69 -9.56
C GLU A 298 8.74 -45.63 -11.01
N GLY A 299 8.44 -44.41 -11.50
CA GLY A 299 7.67 -44.16 -12.71
C GLY A 299 8.34 -43.17 -13.67
N GLY A 300 9.63 -43.37 -13.96
CA GLY A 300 10.51 -42.41 -14.62
C GLY A 300 9.91 -41.61 -15.78
N ARG A 301 9.69 -40.30 -15.53
CA ARG A 301 9.11 -39.29 -16.44
C ARG A 301 9.73 -39.33 -17.85
N ARG A 302 9.02 -39.91 -18.84
CA ARG A 302 9.39 -39.87 -20.27
C ARG A 302 8.51 -38.88 -21.05
N ASN A 303 9.10 -37.79 -21.54
CA ASN A 303 8.43 -36.86 -22.45
C ASN A 303 8.07 -37.53 -23.78
N VAL A 304 6.78 -37.84 -23.99
CA VAL A 304 6.22 -38.29 -25.28
C VAL A 304 5.57 -37.10 -25.99
N ALA A 305 6.40 -36.13 -26.40
CA ALA A 305 5.98 -35.05 -27.29
C ALA A 305 5.82 -35.60 -28.72
N ASP A 306 4.59 -35.93 -29.14
CA ASP A 306 4.27 -36.58 -30.42
C ASP A 306 4.42 -35.66 -31.65
N HIS A 307 5.66 -35.23 -31.93
CA HIS A 307 5.97 -34.45 -33.13
C HIS A 307 6.14 -35.34 -34.35
N LYS A 308 5.03 -35.76 -34.97
CA LYS A 308 4.98 -36.46 -36.26
C LYS A 308 5.55 -35.62 -37.41
N LYS A 309 6.87 -35.64 -37.60
CA LYS A 309 7.53 -35.27 -38.86
C LYS A 309 7.37 -36.41 -39.85
N GLY A 310 6.54 -36.21 -40.88
CA GLY A 310 6.29 -37.22 -41.91
C GLY A 310 7.57 -37.67 -42.62
N ALA A 311 7.84 -38.97 -42.62
CA ALA A 311 9.03 -39.54 -43.23
C ALA A 311 8.99 -39.39 -44.77
N LYS A 312 10.13 -38.97 -45.37
CA LYS A 312 10.30 -38.93 -46.83
C LYS A 312 10.23 -40.36 -47.38
N LYS A 313 9.18 -40.71 -48.14
CA LYS A 313 9.21 -41.90 -49.00
C LYS A 313 10.02 -41.61 -50.26
N ALA A 314 10.91 -42.53 -50.62
CA ALA A 314 11.60 -42.49 -51.90
C ALA A 314 10.61 -42.76 -53.05
N ARG A 315 10.87 -42.16 -54.22
CA ARG A 315 10.09 -42.33 -55.44
C ARG A 315 10.82 -43.32 -56.35
N ILE A 316 10.13 -44.38 -56.75
CA ILE A 316 10.53 -45.27 -57.84
C ILE A 316 9.56 -45.00 -59.00
N GLU A 317 10.06 -45.08 -60.24
CA GLU A 317 9.32 -44.75 -61.45
C GLU A 317 8.62 -45.98 -62.04
N GLU A 318 7.43 -45.80 -62.62
CA GLU A 318 7.04 -46.46 -63.87
C GLU A 318 5.77 -45.81 -64.48
N ASP A 319 5.92 -45.29 -65.71
CA ASP A 319 5.00 -45.43 -66.85
C ASP A 319 3.45 -45.36 -66.67
N LYS A 320 2.82 -44.22 -67.06
CA LYS A 320 2.23 -44.03 -68.42
C LYS A 320 1.33 -42.79 -68.63
N LYS A 321 1.61 -42.09 -69.74
CA LYS A 321 0.73 -41.47 -70.79
C LYS A 321 -0.59 -40.75 -70.46
N GLU A 322 -0.74 -39.60 -71.14
CA GLU A 322 -1.98 -39.00 -71.73
C GLU A 322 -3.10 -38.53 -70.77
N THR A 323 -3.74 -37.36 -70.93
CA THR A 323 -3.87 -36.44 -72.09
C THR A 323 -3.68 -34.93 -71.76
N GLU A 324 -3.62 -34.15 -72.85
CA GLU A 324 -3.72 -32.68 -73.00
C GLU A 324 -5.06 -32.10 -72.44
N ASP A 325 -5.34 -30.78 -72.37
CA ASP A 325 -4.93 -29.66 -73.25
C ASP A 325 -5.17 -28.24 -72.64
N LYS A 326 -4.58 -27.19 -73.27
CA LYS A 326 -4.70 -25.70 -73.10
C LYS A 326 -4.13 -25.09 -71.80
N LYS A 327 -3.15 -24.16 -71.79
CA LYS A 327 -2.87 -22.86 -72.50
C LYS A 327 -3.81 -21.71 -72.08
N ALA A 328 -3.37 -20.63 -71.42
CA ALA A 328 -2.40 -19.54 -71.77
C ALA A 328 -3.09 -18.30 -72.43
N ASP A 329 -2.61 -17.04 -72.33
CA ASP A 329 -1.39 -16.50 -71.67
C ASP A 329 -1.76 -15.49 -70.52
N VAL A 330 -1.37 -14.20 -70.31
CA VAL A 330 -0.55 -13.15 -70.99
C VAL A 330 -0.01 -12.15 -69.91
N LYS A 331 0.73 -11.06 -70.26
CA LYS A 331 1.32 -10.05 -69.35
C LYS A 331 1.24 -8.60 -69.89
N GLU A 332 1.25 -7.58 -68.97
CA GLU A 332 1.62 -6.13 -69.15
C GLU A 332 0.82 -5.29 -70.19
N GLU A 333 0.77 -3.94 -70.27
CA GLU A 333 1.11 -2.71 -69.46
C GLU A 333 -0.07 -1.66 -69.75
N ASP A 334 -0.13 -0.33 -69.52
CA ASP A 334 0.83 0.72 -69.09
C ASP A 334 0.25 1.98 -68.36
N LYS A 335 1.17 2.75 -67.76
CA LYS A 335 1.25 4.15 -67.23
C LYS A 335 0.20 5.24 -67.59
N SER A 336 -0.34 5.85 -66.52
CA SER A 336 -0.27 7.31 -66.16
C SER A 336 -1.08 8.42 -66.89
N LYS A 337 -1.71 9.34 -66.12
CA LYS A 337 -1.38 10.80 -65.93
C LYS A 337 -2.56 11.70 -65.51
N ASP A 338 -2.24 12.82 -64.87
CA ASP A 338 -3.15 13.83 -64.27
C ASP A 338 -3.72 14.89 -65.23
N ASN A 339 -4.87 15.49 -64.83
CA ASN A 339 -5.18 16.94 -64.83
C ASN A 339 -6.68 17.16 -64.45
N SER A 340 -7.18 18.33 -64.01
CA SER A 340 -6.62 19.51 -63.29
C SER A 340 -7.72 20.58 -63.09
N GLY A 341 -7.71 21.37 -62.01
CA GLY A 341 -8.54 22.59 -61.85
C GLY A 341 -9.14 22.73 -60.43
N GLU A 342 -9.39 23.92 -59.89
CA GLU A 342 -9.18 25.30 -60.39
C GLU A 342 -8.90 26.26 -59.19
N LYS A 343 -8.50 27.52 -59.44
CA LYS A 343 -8.14 28.54 -58.42
C LYS A 343 -9.17 29.68 -58.33
N THR A 344 -9.14 30.45 -57.24
CA THR A 344 -9.32 31.91 -57.31
C THR A 344 -8.67 32.63 -56.10
N ASP A 345 -8.06 33.80 -56.33
CA ASP A 345 -7.44 34.67 -55.32
C ASP A 345 -8.47 35.58 -54.61
N THR A 346 -8.16 36.32 -53.53
CA THR A 346 -7.65 37.72 -53.59
C THR A 346 -7.05 38.24 -52.25
N LYS A 347 -6.42 39.44 -52.25
CA LYS A 347 -5.52 39.98 -51.18
C LYS A 347 -5.96 41.33 -50.55
N GLY A 348 -5.47 41.58 -49.33
CA GLY A 348 -5.25 42.88 -48.64
C GLY A 348 -4.81 42.64 -47.18
N ALA A 349 -3.77 43.20 -46.53
CA ALA A 349 -3.06 44.51 -46.58
C ALA A 349 -3.97 45.69 -46.21
N LYS A 350 -3.68 46.59 -45.23
CA LYS A 350 -2.55 46.88 -44.28
C LYS A 350 -3.17 47.56 -43.00
N SER A 351 -2.56 47.89 -41.84
CA SER A 351 -1.21 47.78 -41.21
C SER A 351 -1.23 48.22 -39.72
N GLU A 352 -0.08 48.12 -39.02
CA GLU A 352 0.58 49.09 -38.09
C GLU A 352 -0.25 50.24 -37.43
N GLN A 353 -0.04 50.67 -36.17
CA GLN A 353 1.00 50.39 -35.13
C GLN A 353 0.63 50.99 -33.74
N LEU A 354 1.41 50.63 -32.69
CA LEU A 354 1.79 51.43 -31.49
C LEU A 354 0.76 51.90 -30.41
N SER A 355 0.72 51.15 -29.31
CA SER A 355 1.02 51.56 -27.90
C SER A 355 0.40 52.78 -27.18
N ASN A 356 -0.25 52.48 -26.02
CA ASN A 356 -0.22 53.22 -24.73
C ASN A 356 -0.83 54.65 -24.68
N PRO A 357 -1.02 55.31 -23.50
CA PRO A 357 -0.66 54.94 -22.12
C PRO A 357 -1.30 53.64 -21.58
#